data_AF-A0A0K9Z195-F1
#
_entry.id   AF-A0A0K9Z195-F1
#
_cell.length_a   1.000
_cell.length_b   1.000
_cell.length_c   1.000
_cell.angle_alpha   90.00
_cell.angle_beta   90.00
_cell.angle_gamma   90.00
#
_symmetry.space_group_name_H-M   'P 1'
#
loop_
_entity.id
_entity.type
_entity.pdbx_description
1 polymer ?
#
loop_
_entity_poly.entity_id
_entity_poly.type
_entity_poly.pdbx_seq_one_letter_code
_entity_poly.pdbx_strand_id
1 'polypeptide(L)'
;MAILVEAVTEIFKTALPDHIKDRSSYVLSILIGISLSFALDANPLALEGNGYYVSVIVAGILSSRGANYLNGVVKKLKTASQ
;
A
#
# COMPACT_ATOMS: atom_id res chain seq x y z
N MET A 1 -5.89 6.63 0.34
CA MET A 1 -4.60 6.18 0.91
C MET A 1 -3.64 5.54 -0.08
N ALA A 2 -4.10 4.91 -1.18
CA ALA A 2 -3.23 4.19 -2.11
C ALA A 2 -2.01 5.01 -2.62
N ILE A 3 -2.22 6.29 -2.95
CA ILE A 3 -1.12 7.19 -3.39
C ILE A 3 -0.08 7.42 -2.29
N LEU A 4 -0.52 7.60 -1.04
CA LEU A 4 0.37 7.76 0.11
C LEU A 4 1.17 6.47 0.38
N VAL A 5 0.52 5.31 0.26
CA VAL A 5 1.20 4.02 0.39
C VAL A 5 2.28 3.86 -0.68
N GLU A 6 2.00 4.19 -1.94
CA GLU A 6 3.02 4.14 -3.00
C GLU A 6 4.18 5.09 -2.72
N ALA A 7 3.89 6.34 -2.37
CA ALA A 7 4.91 7.36 -2.09
C ALA A 7 5.84 6.94 -0.95
N VAL A 8 5.28 6.45 0.16
CA VAL A 8 6.08 5.96 1.29
C VAL A 8 6.83 4.70 0.89
N THR A 9 6.22 3.78 0.14
CA THR A 9 6.89 2.56 -0.35
C THR A 9 8.08 2.89 -1.26
N GLU A 10 7.97 3.90 -2.13
CA GLU A 10 9.09 4.35 -2.96
C GLU A 10 10.27 4.89 -2.15
N ILE A 11 10.01 5.62 -1.06
CA ILE A 11 11.07 6.09 -0.14
C ILE A 11 11.83 4.92 0.48
N PHE A 12 11.16 3.83 0.84
CA PHE A 12 11.87 2.67 1.40
C PHE A 12 12.50 1.78 0.32
N LYS A 13 11.93 1.74 -0.90
CA LYS A 13 12.51 1.02 -2.04
C LYS A 13 13.89 1.55 -2.42
N THR A 14 14.17 2.84 -2.25
CA THR A 14 15.50 3.43 -2.52
C THR A 14 16.54 3.00 -1.48
N ALA A 15 16.12 2.52 -0.30
CA ALA A 15 17.02 1.98 0.72
C ALA A 15 17.25 0.47 0.58
N LEU A 16 16.52 -0.23 -0.30
CA LEU A 16 16.66 -1.67 -0.50
C LEU A 16 17.66 -2.00 -1.62
N PRO A 17 18.55 -2.97 -1.42
CA PRO A 17 19.44 -3.46 -2.48
C PRO A 17 18.66 -4.10 -3.65
N ASP A 18 19.11 -3.86 -4.89
CA ASP A 18 18.37 -4.24 -6.11
C ASP A 18 18.10 -5.76 -6.23
N HIS A 19 18.92 -6.60 -5.61
CA HIS A 19 18.82 -8.06 -5.64
C HIS A 19 17.68 -8.66 -4.80
N ILE A 20 17.00 -7.86 -3.98
CA ILE A 20 15.91 -8.32 -3.09
C ILE A 20 14.61 -7.54 -3.33
N LYS A 21 14.61 -6.65 -4.33
CA LYS A 21 13.67 -5.55 -4.45
C LYS A 21 12.25 -6.02 -4.72
N ASP A 22 12.02 -7.02 -5.57
CA ASP A 22 10.66 -7.34 -6.01
C ASP A 22 9.79 -7.94 -4.91
N ARG A 23 10.27 -8.98 -4.21
CA ARG A 23 9.48 -9.62 -3.15
C ARG A 23 9.44 -8.78 -1.87
N SER A 24 10.54 -8.12 -1.54
CA SER A 24 10.64 -7.28 -0.35
C SER A 24 9.80 -6.01 -0.48
N SER A 25 9.77 -5.39 -1.66
CA SER A 25 8.91 -4.21 -1.91
C SER A 25 7.43 -4.53 -1.74
N TYR A 26 7.01 -5.72 -2.12
CA TYR A 26 5.62 -6.15 -1.99
C TYR A 26 5.23 -6.34 -0.50
N VAL A 27 6.06 -7.02 0.28
CA VAL A 27 5.84 -7.16 1.73
C VAL A 27 5.87 -5.80 2.43
N LEU A 28 6.83 -4.96 2.04
CA LEU A 28 7.00 -3.62 2.58
C LEU A 28 5.79 -2.73 2.31
N SER A 29 5.21 -2.77 1.11
CA SER A 29 4.02 -1.96 0.81
C SER A 29 2.81 -2.38 1.64
N ILE A 30 2.66 -3.67 1.97
CA ILE A 30 1.62 -4.16 2.88
C ILE A 30 1.85 -3.63 4.30
N LEU A 31 3.08 -3.74 4.82
CA LEU A 31 3.41 -3.24 6.14
C LEU A 31 3.14 -1.73 6.24
N ILE A 32 3.58 -0.96 5.25
CA ILE A 32 3.32 0.48 5.17
C ILE A 32 1.82 0.78 5.12
N GLY A 33 1.05 0.04 4.31
CA GLY A 33 -0.39 0.20 4.23
C GLY A 33 -1.09 -0.03 5.56
N ILE A 34 -0.76 -1.13 6.25
CA ILE A 34 -1.31 -1.45 7.57
C ILE A 34 -0.91 -0.38 8.60
N SER A 35 0.37 0.01 8.65
CA SER A 35 0.86 1.03 9.58
C SER A 35 0.17 2.38 9.37
N LEU A 36 0.00 2.82 8.12
CA LEU A 36 -0.73 4.05 7.81
C LEU A 36 -2.22 3.92 8.15
N SER A 37 -2.82 2.74 7.98
CA SER A 37 -4.23 2.53 8.33
C SER A 37 -4.47 2.62 9.83
N PHE A 38 -3.53 2.13 10.65
CA PHE A 38 -3.55 2.38 12.09
C PHE A 38 -3.32 3.86 12.44
N ALA A 39 -2.35 4.51 11.80
CA ALA A 39 -2.04 5.92 12.08
C ALA A 39 -3.19 6.87 11.71
N LEU A 40 -4.03 6.50 10.74
CA LEU A 40 -5.16 7.30 10.25
C LEU A 40 -6.52 6.83 10.76
N ASP A 41 -6.54 5.88 11.70
CA ASP A 41 -7.78 5.29 12.25
C ASP A 41 -8.74 4.78 11.15
N ALA A 42 -8.18 4.13 10.12
CA ALA A 42 -8.92 3.72 8.95
C ALA A 42 -9.76 2.46 9.24
N ASN A 43 -10.97 2.63 9.78
CA ASN A 43 -11.93 1.57 10.06
C ASN A 43 -13.11 1.56 9.06
N PRO A 44 -12.91 1.11 7.80
CA PRO A 44 -13.92 1.23 6.74
C PRO A 44 -15.20 0.41 7.00
N LEU A 45 -15.09 -0.67 7.79
CA LEU A 45 -16.23 -1.52 8.14
C LEU A 45 -16.95 -1.06 9.42
N ALA A 46 -16.50 0.04 10.04
CA ALA A 46 -17.04 0.57 11.28
C ALA A 46 -17.19 -0.49 12.40
N LEU A 47 -16.25 -1.44 12.47
CA LEU A 47 -16.26 -2.51 13.46
C LEU A 47 -15.66 -2.03 14.78
N GLU A 48 -16.19 -2.53 15.90
CA GLU A 48 -15.71 -2.23 17.25
C GLU A 48 -14.97 -3.43 17.88
N GLY A 49 -14.31 -3.18 19.01
CA GLY A 49 -13.59 -4.20 19.78
C GLY A 49 -12.51 -4.90 18.94
N ASN A 50 -12.46 -6.22 18.97
CA ASN A 50 -11.47 -6.97 18.18
C ASN A 50 -11.70 -6.84 16.66
N GLY A 51 -12.94 -6.55 16.23
CA GLY A 51 -13.28 -6.36 14.82
C GLY A 51 -12.67 -5.09 14.24
N TYR A 52 -12.41 -4.08 15.07
CA TYR A 52 -11.69 -2.86 14.69
C TYR A 52 -10.34 -3.19 14.04
N TYR A 53 -9.51 -4.00 14.68
CA TYR A 53 -8.18 -4.34 14.16
C TYR A 53 -8.26 -5.06 12.81
N VAL A 54 -9.25 -5.93 12.64
CA VAL A 54 -9.47 -6.64 11.37
C VAL A 54 -9.84 -5.65 10.27
N SER A 55 -10.77 -4.73 10.55
CA SER A 55 -11.19 -3.68 9.61
C SER A 55 -10.01 -2.80 9.17
N VAL A 56 -9.19 -2.38 10.14
CA VAL A 56 -8.01 -1.55 9.89
C VAL A 56 -6.94 -2.28 9.08
N ILE A 57 -6.65 -3.54 9.41
CA ILE A 57 -5.71 -4.37 8.65
C ILE A 57 -6.20 -4.58 7.22
N VAL A 58 -7.49 -4.86 7.03
CA VAL A 58 -8.10 -5.01 5.70
C VAL A 58 -7.98 -3.71 4.91
N ALA A 59 -8.23 -2.56 5.53
CA ALA A 59 -8.05 -1.24 4.90
C ALA A 59 -6.61 -1.05 4.40
N GLY A 60 -5.63 -1.42 5.23
CA GLY A 60 -4.21 -1.34 4.88
C GLY A 60 -3.87 -2.23 3.69
N ILE A 61 -4.25 -3.50 3.73
CA ILE A 61 -3.99 -4.46 2.64
C ILE A 61 -4.64 -4.01 1.32
N LEU A 62 -5.91 -3.59 1.38
CA LEU A 62 -6.63 -3.12 0.20
C LEU A 62 -5.99 -1.85 -0.38
N SER A 63 -5.56 -0.92 0.47
CA SER A 63 -4.86 0.28 0.04
C SER A 63 -3.51 -0.05 -0.63
N SER A 64 -2.73 -0.98 -0.09
CA SER A 64 -1.46 -1.43 -0.69
C SER A 64 -1.65 -2.13 -2.03
N ARG A 65 -2.70 -2.94 -2.17
CA ARG A 65 -3.07 -3.56 -3.46
C ARG A 65 -3.57 -2.52 -4.46
N GLY A 66 -4.39 -1.57 -4.01
CA GLY A 66 -4.86 -0.45 -4.82
C GLY A 66 -3.73 0.42 -5.34
N ALA A 67 -2.70 0.68 -4.52
CA ALA A 67 -1.50 1.40 -4.92
C ALA A 67 -0.77 0.71 -6.08
N ASN A 68 -0.53 -0.60 -5.97
CA ASN A 68 0.08 -1.40 -7.04
C ASN A 68 -0.75 -1.40 -8.33
N TYR A 69 -2.08 -1.52 -8.22
CA TYR A 69 -2.97 -1.46 -9.38
C TYR A 69 -2.90 -0.09 -10.08
N LEU A 70 -2.98 1.00 -9.30
CA LEU A 70 -2.85 2.37 -9.82
C LEU A 70 -1.51 2.59 -10.52
N ASN A 71 -0.40 2.12 -9.94
CA ASN A 71 0.91 2.20 -10.58
C ASN A 71 0.93 1.46 -11.94
N GLY A 72 0.34 0.27 -12.00
CA GLY A 72 0.18 -0.48 -13.25
C GLY A 72 -0.66 0.24 -14.31
N VAL A 73 -1.79 0.84 -13.91
CA VAL A 73 -2.65 1.61 -14.81
C VAL A 73 -1.94 2.86 -15.32
N VAL A 74 -1.29 3.65 -14.45
CA VAL A 74 -0.56 4.86 -14.83
C VAL A 74 0.55 4.54 -15.84
N LYS A 75 1.30 3.45 -15.63
CA LYS A 75 2.31 2.99 -16.59
C LYS A 75 1.69 2.69 -17.96
N LYS A 76 0.57 1.98 -18.01
CA LYS A 76 -0.13 1.66 -19.26
C LYS A 76 -0.62 2.90 -19.99
N LEU A 77 -1.19 3.87 -19.27
CA LEU A 77 -1.67 5.13 -19.87
C LEU A 77 -0.52 5.95 -20.45
N LYS A 78 0.63 5.99 -19.78
CA LYS A 78 1.83 6.68 -20.28
C LYS A 78 2.34 6.07 -21.58
N THR A 79 2.32 4.74 -21.69
CA THR A 79 2.73 4.03 -22.91
C THR A 79 1.71 4.16 -24.05
N ALA A 80 0.41 4.22 -23.75
CA ALA A 80 -0.65 4.39 -24.75
C ALA A 80 -0.77 5.84 -25.30
N SER A 81 -0.12 6.81 -24.65
CA SER A 81 -0.06 8.22 -25.06
C SER A 81 1.19 8.56 -25.88
N GLN A 82 2.05 7.58 -26.19
CA GLN A 82 3.19 7.70 -27.10
C GLN A 82 2.90 6.99 -28.42
#